data_AF-A0A378BM95-F1
#
_entry.id   AF-A0A378BM95-F1
#
_cell.length_a   1.000
_cell.length_b   1.000
_cell.length_c   1.000
_cell.angle_alpha   90.00
_cell.angle_beta   90.00
_cell.angle_gamma   90.00
#
_symmetry.space_group_name_H-M   'P 1'
#
loop_
_entity.id
_entity.type
_entity.pdbx_description
1 polymer ?
#
loop_
_entity_poly.entity_id
_entity_poly.type
_entity_poly.pdbx_seq_one_letter_code
_entity_poly.pdbx_strand_id
1 'polypeptide(L)' 'MIRALRTGNYSVVICWLAEELTADEHERLVNAAQVGSAMGFIMRPVRNQGTLGR' A
#
# COMPACT_ATOMS: atom_id res chain seq x y z
N MET A 1 -6.94 -4.90 -0.04
CA MET A 1 -5.56 -5.23 -0.41
C MET A 1 -5.10 -6.60 0.12
N ILE A 2 -5.19 -6.89 1.43
CA ILE A 2 -4.74 -8.16 2.04
C ILE A 2 -5.13 -9.42 1.26
N ARG A 3 -6.41 -9.58 0.92
CA ARG A 3 -6.87 -10.77 0.17
C ARG A 3 -6.18 -10.90 -1.19
N ALA A 4 -6.05 -9.80 -1.93
CA ALA A 4 -5.41 -9.79 -3.24
C ALA A 4 -3.91 -10.11 -3.13
N LEU A 5 -3.21 -9.56 -2.13
CA LEU A 5 -1.81 -9.90 -1.87
C LEU A 5 -1.64 -11.38 -1.53
N ARG A 6 -2.56 -11.94 -0.75
CA ARG A 6 -2.45 -13.31 -0.21
C ARG A 6 -2.82 -14.41 -1.21
N THR A 7 -3.57 -14.11 -2.28
CA THR A 7 -4.06 -15.16 -3.19
C THR A 7 -2.96 -15.81 -4.02
N GLY A 8 -1.81 -15.14 -4.21
CA GLY A 8 -0.76 -15.63 -5.11
C GLY A 8 -1.07 -15.44 -6.60
N ASN A 9 -2.21 -14.84 -6.93
CA ASN A 9 -2.65 -14.64 -8.33
C ASN A 9 -2.16 -13.32 -8.92
N TYR A 10 -1.51 -12.47 -8.12
CA TYR A 10 -1.02 -11.16 -8.53
C TYR A 10 0.42 -11.01 -8.07
N SER A 11 1.29 -10.59 -8.98
CA SER A 11 2.67 -10.22 -8.64
C SER A 11 2.74 -8.82 -8.01
N VAL A 12 1.80 -7.93 -8.34
CA VAL A 12 1.75 -6.56 -7.82
C VAL A 12 0.30 -6.17 -7.49
N VAL A 13 0.11 -5.56 -6.32
CA VAL A 13 -1.16 -4.95 -5.91
C VAL A 13 -0.90 -3.49 -5.55
N ILE A 14 -1.65 -2.58 -6.18
CA ILE A 14 -1.56 -1.14 -5.94
C ILE A 14 -2.86 -0.68 -5.29
N CYS A 15 -2.77 0.12 -4.23
CA CYS A 15 -3.91 0.68 -3.51
C CYS A 15 -3.73 2.19 -3.32
N TRP A 16 -4.82 2.94 -3.42
CA TRP A 16 -4.88 4.29 -2.92
C TRP A 16 -5.32 4.28 -1.46
N LEU A 17 -4.55 4.89 -0.57
CA LEU A 17 -4.92 5.05 0.83
C LEU A 17 -4.52 6.45 1.29
N ALA A 18 -5.52 7.27 1.62
CA ALA A 18 -5.27 8.65 2.03
C ALA A 18 -4.76 8.76 3.48
N GLU A 19 -5.13 7.77 4.31
CA GLU A 19 -4.80 7.73 5.73
C GLU A 19 -3.52 6.93 5.98
N GLU A 20 -2.88 7.20 7.11
CA GLU A 20 -1.73 6.42 7.53
C GLU A 20 -2.16 5.05 8.06
N LEU A 21 -1.36 4.04 7.75
CA LEU A 21 -1.52 2.72 8.34
C LEU A 21 -0.88 2.72 9.72
N THR A 22 -1.56 2.11 10.67
CA THR A 22 -0.93 1.67 11.91
C THR A 22 0.14 0.60 11.64
N ALA A 23 1.03 0.39 12.60
CA ALA A 23 2.06 -0.66 12.50
C ALA A 23 1.44 -2.05 12.29
N ASP A 24 0.38 -2.38 13.03
CA ASP A 24 -0.36 -3.64 12.91
C ASP A 24 -0.95 -3.84 11.50
N GLU A 25 -1.53 -2.79 10.92
CA GLU A 25 -2.10 -2.88 9.58
C GLU A 25 -1.00 -3.04 8.52
N HIS A 26 0.13 -2.37 8.69
CA HIS A 26 1.28 -2.54 7.83
C HIS A 26 1.82 -3.97 7.90
N GLU A 27 1.96 -4.54 9.10
CA GLU A 27 2.44 -5.91 9.30
C GLU A 27 1.52 -6.94 8.64
N ARG A 28 0.20 -6.75 8.74
CA ARG A 28 -0.78 -7.63 8.05
C ARG A 28 -0.65 -7.59 6.54
N LEU A 29 -0.34 -6.43 5.96
CA LEU A 29 -0.10 -6.29 4.52
C LEU A 29 1.20 -6.98 4.10
N VAL A 30 2.28 -6.81 4.87
CA VAL A 30 3.56 -7.46 4.61
C VAL A 30 3.43 -8.98 4.68
N ASN A 31 2.77 -9.51 5.72
CA ASN A 31 2.52 -10.95 5.85
C ASN A 31 1.71 -11.49 4.66
N ALA A 32 0.66 -10.77 4.24
CA ALA A 32 -0.14 -11.18 3.09
C ALA A 32 0.67 -11.18 1.78
N ALA A 33 1.52 -10.18 1.58
CA ALA A 33 2.40 -10.05 0.42
C ALA A 33 3.41 -11.19 0.35
N GLN A 34 4.01 -11.57 1.47
CA GLN A 34 4.93 -12.71 1.55
C GLN A 34 4.25 -14.03 1.20
N VAL A 35 3.05 -14.28 1.76
CA VAL A 35 2.29 -15.53 1.50
C VAL A 35 1.94 -15.68 0.02
N GLY A 36 1.54 -14.61 -0.66
CA GLY A 36 1.20 -14.67 -2.08
C GLY A 36 2.34 -14.31 -3.03
N SER A 37 3.58 -14.17 -2.55
CA SER A 37 4.73 -13.78 -3.38
C SER A 37 4.46 -12.51 -4.22
N ALA A 38 3.83 -11.51 -3.59
CA ALA A 38 3.37 -10.30 -4.24
C ALA A 38 4.06 -9.05 -3.67
N MET A 39 4.18 -8.00 -4.47
CA MET A 39 4.56 -6.66 -4.01
C MET A 39 3.33 -5.77 -3.81
N GLY A 40 3.32 -5.01 -2.71
CA GLY A 40 2.25 -4.07 -2.38
C GLY A 40 2.71 -2.62 -2.46
N PHE A 41 2.03 -1.79 -3.24
CA PHE A 41 2.25 -0.34 -3.27
C PHE A 41 1.03 0.42 -2.74
N ILE A 42 1.30 1.41 -1.89
CA ILE A 42 0.28 2.32 -1.38
C ILE A 42 0.57 3.70 -1.91
N MET A 43 -0.32 4.21 -2.75
CA MET A 43 -0.28 5.58 -3.23
C MET A 43 -1.01 6.48 -2.23
N ARG A 44 -0.37 7.60 -1.90
CA ARG A 44 -0.93 8.64 -1.03
C ARG A 44 -1.02 9.95 -1.80
N PRO A 45 -2.05 10.78 -1.54
CA PRO A 45 -2.12 12.11 -2.11
C PRO A 45 -0.91 12.93 -1.65
N VAL A 46 -0.17 13.46 -2.61
CA VAL A 46 0.81 14.51 -2.33
C VAL A 46 0.01 15.74 -1.99
N ARG A 47 0.03 16.17 -0.71
CA ARG A 47 -0.47 17.49 -0.35
C ARG A 47 0.40 18.48 -1.12
N ASN A 48 -0.17 19.20 -2.08
CA ASN A 48 0.48 20.33 -2.71
C ASN A 48 0.63 21.42 -1.62
N GLN A 49 1.61 21.28 -0.73
CA GLN A 49 2.06 22.36 0.13
C GLN A 49 2.66 23.42 -0.80
N GLY A 50 1.78 24.30 -1.27
CA GLY A 50 2.02 25.47 -2.08
C GLY A 50 3.35 25.51 -2.84
N THR A 51 3.28 25.35 -4.16
CA THR A 51 3.97 26.32 -5.02
C THR A 51 3.29 27.68 -4.84
N LEU A 52 3.46 28.27 -3.66
CA LEU A 52 3.40 29.70 -3.40
C LEU A 52 4.87 30.16 -3.41
N GLY A 53 5.35 30.46 -4.62
CA GLY A 53 6.61 31.16 -4.86
C GLY A 53 7.86 30.28 -5.00
N ARG A 54 8.25 29.99 -6.26
CA ARG A 54 9.39 30.66 -6.90
C ARG A 54 9.38 30.44 -8.40
#